data_AF-A0A2H0A704-F1
#
_entry.id   AF-A0A2H0A704-F1
#
_cell.length_a   1.000
_cell.length_b   1.000
_cell.length_c   1.000
_cell.angle_alpha   90.00
_cell.angle_beta   90.00
_cell.angle_gamma   90.00
#
_symmetry.space_group_name_H-M   'P 1'
#
loop_
_entity.id
_entity.type
_entity.pdbx_description
1 polymer ?
#
loop_
_entity_poly.entity_id
_entity_poly.type
_entity_poly.pdbx_seq_one_letter_code
_entity_poly.pdbx_strand_id
1 'polypeptide(L)' 'MTWERARSEEQKEQRIAGIIEATARLYETRSFEEITFVLIAKEAQFTRSNLYKYFNS' A
#
# COMPACT_ATOMS: atom_id res chain seq x y z
N MET A 1 11.46 -8.99 -5.49
CA MET A 1 11.64 -8.55 -4.09
C MET A 1 10.78 -9.45 -3.21
N THR A 2 11.36 -10.09 -2.19
CA THR A 2 10.65 -11.06 -1.34
C THR A 2 9.89 -10.29 -0.26
N TRP A 3 8.56 -10.29 -0.32
CA TRP A 3 7.75 -9.67 0.73
C TRP A 3 7.89 -10.46 2.03
N GLU A 4 8.32 -9.81 3.11
CA GLU A 4 8.36 -10.40 4.45
C GLU A 4 7.28 -9.76 5.34
N ARG A 5 6.60 -10.60 6.12
CA ARG A 5 5.56 -10.17 7.05
C ARG A 5 6.16 -9.30 8.16
N ALA A 6 5.56 -8.12 8.38
CA ALA A 6 5.82 -7.31 9.56
C ALA A 6 5.40 -8.06 10.84
N ARG A 7 6.30 -8.13 11.82
CA ARG A 7 6.13 -8.86 13.09
C ARG A 7 6.05 -7.93 14.31
N SER A 8 6.70 -6.77 14.27
CA SER A 8 6.56 -5.72 15.30
C SER A 8 5.53 -4.66 14.91
N GLU A 9 5.02 -3.91 15.89
CA GLU A 9 4.15 -2.75 15.63
C GLU A 9 4.86 -1.69 14.79
N GLU A 10 6.11 -1.39 15.11
CA GLU A 10 6.94 -0.46 14.32
C GLU A 10 7.03 -0.89 12.83
N GLN A 11 7.24 -2.18 12.56
CA GLN A 11 7.26 -2.68 11.19
C GLN A 11 5.89 -2.53 10.51
N LYS A 12 4.79 -2.65 11.24
CA LYS A 12 3.45 -2.44 10.68
C LYS A 12 3.23 -0.96 10.37
N GLU A 13 3.63 -0.06 11.25
CA GLU A 13 3.54 1.38 11.06
C GLU A 13 4.37 1.83 9.84
N GLN A 14 5.61 1.35 9.70
CA GLN A 14 6.43 1.60 8.52
C GLN A 14 5.75 1.13 7.22
N ARG A 15 5.09 -0.04 7.25
CA ARG A 15 4.37 -0.58 6.08
C ARG A 15 3.14 0.28 5.76
N ILE A 16 2.39 0.70 6.76
CA ILE A 16 1.23 1.59 6.61
C ILE A 16 1.67 2.93 6.03
N ALA A 17 2.72 3.54 6.58
CA ALA A 17 3.27 4.81 6.08
C ALA A 17 3.68 4.70 4.61
N GLY A 18 4.39 3.63 4.23
CA GLY A 18 4.78 3.40 2.83
C GLY A 18 3.59 3.21 1.88
N ILE A 19 2.51 2.55 2.33
CA ILE A 19 1.27 2.42 1.54
C ILE A 19 0.58 3.78 1.37
N ILE A 20 0.52 4.60 2.43
CA ILE A 20 -0.07 5.94 2.38
C ILE A 20 0.72 6.84 1.42
N GLU A 21 2.05 6.84 1.51
CA GLU A 21 2.92 7.64 0.64
C GLU A 21 2.79 7.22 -0.83
N ALA A 22 2.76 5.91 -1.11
CA ALA A 22 2.48 5.39 -2.44
C ALA A 22 1.11 5.84 -2.98
N THR A 23 0.08 5.83 -2.13
CA THR A 23 -1.25 6.28 -2.51
C THR A 23 -1.28 7.79 -2.77
N ALA A 24 -0.56 8.59 -1.97
CA ALA A 24 -0.43 10.03 -2.18
C ALA A 24 0.21 10.36 -3.54
N ARG A 25 1.27 9.64 -3.94
CA ARG A 25 1.88 9.79 -5.28
C ARG A 25 0.91 9.49 -6.42
N LEU A 26 -0.01 8.54 -6.25
CA LEU A 26 -1.03 8.28 -7.25
C LEU A 26 -2.01 9.45 -7.39
N TYR A 27 -2.40 10.10 -6.28
CA TYR A 27 -3.26 11.28 -6.31
C TYR A 27 -2.63 12.50 -6.98
N GLU A 28 -1.30 12.57 -7.11
CA GLU A 28 -0.64 13.65 -7.86
C GLU A 28 -0.99 13.62 -9.37
N THR A 29 -1.40 12.46 -9.90
CA THR A 29 -1.61 12.27 -11.34
C THR A 29 -2.95 11.62 -11.71
N ARG A 30 -3.75 11.18 -10.73
CA ARG A 30 -4.99 10.43 -10.93
C ARG A 30 -6.09 10.92 -10.00
N SER A 31 -7.34 10.84 -10.46
CA SER A 31 -8.50 11.09 -9.59
C SER A 31 -8.75 9.89 -8.66
N PHE A 32 -9.59 10.12 -7.64
CA PHE A 32 -10.01 9.07 -6.71
C PHE A 32 -10.61 7.87 -7.42
N GLU A 33 -11.48 8.08 -8.41
CA GLU A 33 -12.18 7.00 -9.11
C GLU A 33 -11.24 6.12 -9.94
N GLU A 34 -10.09 6.65 -10.35
CA GLU A 34 -9.08 5.92 -11.11
C GLU A 34 -8.16 5.08 -10.22
N ILE A 35 -8.05 5.42 -8.93
CA ILE A 35 -7.15 4.75 -7.99
C ILE A 35 -7.81 3.49 -7.46
N THR A 36 -7.22 2.35 -7.79
CA THR A 36 -7.68 1.03 -7.33
C THR A 36 -6.67 0.41 -6.38
N PHE A 37 -7.13 -0.53 -5.54
CA PHE A 37 -6.24 -1.34 -4.69
C PHE A 37 -5.15 -2.08 -5.49
N VAL A 38 -5.39 -2.39 -6.76
CA VAL A 38 -4.38 -2.98 -7.65
C VAL A 38 -3.27 -1.98 -7.96
N LEU A 39 -3.64 -0.73 -8.27
CA LEU A 39 -2.69 0.35 -8.51
C LEU A 39 -1.88 0.69 -7.25
N ILE A 40 -2.55 0.81 -6.10
CA ILE A 40 -1.89 1.05 -4.81
C ILE A 40 -0.90 -0.07 -4.50
N ALA A 41 -1.30 -1.33 -4.66
CA ALA A 41 -0.41 -2.47 -4.41
C ALA A 41 0.83 -2.42 -5.32
N LYS A 42 0.66 -2.10 -6.60
CA LYS A 42 1.78 -1.95 -7.54
C LYS A 42 2.73 -0.83 -7.13
N GLU A 43 2.21 0.34 -6.80
CA GLU A 43 3.00 1.52 -6.43
C GLU A 43 3.73 1.31 -5.09
N ALA A 44 3.11 0.65 -4.13
CA ALA A 44 3.70 0.34 -2.83
C ALA A 44 4.65 -0.87 -2.85
N GLN A 45 4.80 -1.57 -3.98
CA GLN A 45 5.53 -2.84 -4.11
C GLN A 45 4.95 -3.99 -3.25
N PHE A 46 3.63 -4.06 -3.16
CA PHE A 46 2.88 -5.14 -2.52
C PHE A 46 2.17 -6.01 -3.55
N THR A 47 1.82 -7.24 -3.14
CA THR A 47 0.71 -7.94 -3.79
C THR A 47 -0.61 -7.39 -3.27
N ARG A 48 -1.66 -7.44 -4.10
CA ARG A 48 -3.02 -7.04 -3.67
C ARG A 48 -3.46 -7.77 -2.39
N SER A 49 -3.17 -9.07 -2.29
CA SER A 49 -3.49 -9.88 -1.10
C SER A 49 -2.75 -9.43 0.16
N ASN A 50 -1.53 -8.90 0.04
CA ASN A 50 -0.80 -8.37 1.19
C ASN A 50 -1.28 -6.97 1.58
N LEU A 51 -1.76 -6.16 0.63
CA LEU A 51 -2.36 -4.86 0.91
C LEU A 51 -3.60 -5.00 1.81
N TYR A 52 -4.43 -6.02 1.57
CA TYR A 52 -5.58 -6.35 2.41
C TYR A 52 -5.25 -6.74 3.87
N LYS A 53 -3.97 -6.95 4.21
CA LYS A 53 -3.56 -7.16 5.61
C LYS A 53 -3.49 -5.85 6.41
N TYR A 54 -3.52 -4.70 5.72
CA TYR A 54 -3.35 -3.38 6.31
C TYR A 54 -4.60 -2.50 6.10
N PHE A 55 -5.30 -2.64 4.97
CA PHE A 55 -6.49 -1.86 4.64
C PHE A 55 -7.59 -2.76 4.06
N ASN A 56 -8.82 -2.63 4.56
CA ASN A 56 -9.96 -3.49 4.19
C ASN A 56 -11.05 -2.78 3.38
N SER A 57 -10.97 -1.46 3.23
CA SER A 57 -11.90 -0.61 2.48
C SER A 57 -11.22 0.68 2.09
#